data_AF-W1PB13-F1
#
_entry.id   AF-W1PB13-F1
#
_cell.length_a   1.000
_cell.length_b   1.000
_cell.length_c   1.000
_cell.angle_alpha   90.00
_cell.angle_beta   90.00
_cell.angle_gamma   90.00
#
_symmetry.space_group_name_H-M   'P 1'
#
loop_
_entity.id
_entity.type
_entity.pdbx_description
1 polymer ?
#
loop_
_entity_poly.entity_id
_entity_poly.type
_entity_poly.pdbx_seq_one_letter_code
_entity_poly.pdbx_strand_id
1 'polypeptide(L)'
;MGCCRNPLHYRNLGYSLRFKFRNLGFLLGFLLVFSSLDETSGSIHGYSRASFSPQMNAYFFHGGSEGIYASSVDVNGSDGGAKGQSFIRFESITFRRTKESASVHNDMEQKTGLVEALIVEIKDRDRIGAGHLNSDDLCCTLELSKEGHCNQGEVFIRPNKDSPKWPNRIQTFFQGAAEEANMGTQTVYVEKTGMYYLYFMFCDPQLKGTRISGKTVWKNPGGYLPGKMATLMIFYGFMSLAYLALGLIWFLQFV
;
A
#
# COMPACT_ATOMS: atom_id res chain seq x y z
N MET A 1 -72.12 -50.81 40.06
CA MET A 1 -71.37 -50.40 38.86
C MET A 1 -71.37 -48.88 38.87
N GLY A 2 -70.31 -48.11 39.10
CA GLY A 2 -68.87 -48.34 38.93
C GLY A 2 -68.30 -47.27 38.00
N CYS A 3 -67.89 -46.13 38.60
CA CYS A 3 -67.01 -45.05 38.09
C CYS A 3 -67.52 -44.11 36.97
N CYS A 4 -67.58 -42.77 37.09
CA CYS A 4 -66.68 -41.68 37.56
C CYS A 4 -65.81 -41.05 36.45
N ARG A 5 -66.16 -39.84 35.96
CA ARG A 5 -65.46 -38.54 36.22
C ARG A 5 -65.75 -37.44 35.17
N ASN A 6 -66.40 -36.39 35.66
CA ASN A 6 -66.26 -34.93 35.54
C ASN A 6 -65.62 -34.17 34.34
N PRO A 7 -66.11 -32.92 34.09
CA PRO A 7 -65.73 -32.02 32.99
C PRO A 7 -64.62 -31.03 33.37
N LEU A 8 -63.95 -30.42 32.38
CA LEU A 8 -63.02 -29.30 32.59
C LEU A 8 -63.38 -28.07 31.75
N HIS A 9 -63.62 -26.99 32.49
CA HIS A 9 -63.68 -25.59 32.10
C HIS A 9 -62.49 -25.15 31.22
N TYR A 10 -62.76 -24.52 30.09
CA TYR A 10 -61.77 -23.74 29.36
C TYR A 10 -61.79 -22.29 29.87
N ARG A 11 -60.76 -21.89 30.62
CA ARG A 11 -60.47 -20.49 30.97
C ARG A 11 -59.73 -19.83 29.80
N ASN A 12 -60.29 -18.75 29.28
CA ASN A 12 -59.56 -17.78 28.47
C ASN A 12 -58.46 -17.14 29.33
N LEU A 13 -57.19 -17.42 29.04
CA LEU A 13 -56.08 -16.56 29.42
C LEU A 13 -55.59 -15.81 28.19
N GLY A 14 -55.98 -14.54 28.10
CA GLY A 14 -55.34 -13.58 27.21
C GLY A 14 -53.90 -13.36 27.67
N TYR A 15 -52.95 -14.02 27.02
CA TYR A 15 -51.56 -13.62 27.10
C TYR A 15 -51.38 -12.39 26.21
N SER A 16 -51.42 -11.21 26.84
CA SER A 16 -50.95 -9.96 26.26
C SER A 16 -49.48 -10.13 25.89
N LEU A 17 -49.20 -10.55 24.66
CA LEU A 17 -47.86 -10.50 24.07
C LEU A 17 -47.55 -9.04 23.73
N ARG A 18 -47.33 -8.21 24.75
CA ARG A 18 -46.61 -6.94 24.59
C ARG A 18 -45.13 -7.28 24.45
N PHE A 19 -44.77 -7.85 23.29
CA PHE A 19 -43.38 -7.86 22.85
C PHE A 19 -42.99 -6.38 22.70
N LYS A 20 -42.17 -5.88 23.64
CA LYS A 20 -41.72 -4.48 23.64
C LYS A 20 -41.04 -4.21 22.30
N PHE A 21 -41.72 -3.47 21.42
CA PHE A 21 -41.19 -2.89 20.16
C PHE A 21 -39.86 -2.13 20.34
N ARG A 22 -39.47 -1.83 21.58
CA ARG A 22 -38.22 -1.16 21.96
C ARG A 22 -36.94 -1.95 21.59
N ASN A 23 -36.99 -3.29 21.51
CA ASN A 23 -35.80 -4.11 21.23
C ASN A 23 -35.61 -4.46 19.74
N LEU A 24 -36.67 -4.35 18.93
CA LEU A 24 -36.63 -4.76 17.52
C LEU A 24 -35.85 -3.76 16.66
N GLY A 25 -35.97 -2.45 16.95
CA GLY A 25 -35.17 -1.42 16.28
C GLY A 25 -33.68 -1.52 16.58
N PHE A 26 -33.31 -2.02 17.77
CA PHE A 26 -31.92 -2.21 18.18
C PHE A 26 -31.27 -3.39 17.45
N LEU A 27 -31.98 -4.51 17.33
CA LEU A 27 -31.56 -5.67 16.53
C LEU A 27 -31.43 -5.33 15.04
N LEU A 28 -32.36 -4.55 14.49
CA LEU A 28 -32.29 -4.08 13.10
C LEU A 28 -31.10 -3.13 12.88
N GLY A 29 -30.86 -2.21 13.82
CA GLY A 29 -29.72 -1.29 13.75
C GLY A 29 -28.39 -2.01 13.83
N PHE A 30 -28.27 -3.03 14.68
CA PHE A 30 -27.06 -3.85 14.79
C PHE A 30 -26.81 -4.68 13.52
N LEU A 31 -27.86 -5.26 12.94
CA LEU A 31 -27.78 -6.00 11.67
C LEU A 31 -27.36 -5.10 10.48
N LEU A 32 -27.86 -3.87 10.42
CA LEU A 32 -27.51 -2.91 9.36
C LEU A 32 -26.04 -2.43 9.43
N VAL A 33 -25.45 -2.36 10.63
CA VAL A 33 -24.03 -2.02 10.83
C VAL A 33 -23.11 -3.14 10.32
N PHE A 34 -23.49 -4.40 10.51
CA PHE A 34 -22.70 -5.55 10.03
C PHE A 34 -22.79 -5.76 8.51
N SER A 35 -23.89 -5.36 7.87
CA SER A 35 -24.05 -5.49 6.41
C SER A 35 -23.28 -4.46 5.58
N SER A 36 -22.60 -3.50 6.23
CA SER A 36 -21.86 -2.41 5.56
C SER A 36 -20.34 -2.65 5.50
N LEU A 37 -19.89 -3.88 5.75
CA LEU A 37 -18.47 -4.23 5.69
C LEU A 37 -18.06 -4.51 4.24
N ASP A 38 -17.89 -3.44 3.45
CA ASP A 38 -17.19 -3.53 2.17
C ASP A 38 -15.74 -3.94 2.40
N GLU A 39 -15.22 -4.82 1.53
CA GLU A 39 -13.80 -5.20 1.52
C GLU A 39 -12.93 -3.95 1.33
N THR A 40 -12.22 -3.55 2.38
CA THR A 40 -11.36 -2.39 2.33
C THR A 40 -10.20 -2.63 1.37
N SER A 41 -10.08 -1.77 0.36
CA SER A 41 -8.93 -1.73 -0.52
C SER A 41 -7.63 -1.44 0.25
N GLY A 42 -6.52 -1.99 -0.25
CA GLY A 42 -5.13 -1.74 0.17
C GLY A 42 -4.77 -0.32 0.53
N SER A 43 -3.61 -0.18 1.16
CA SER A 43 -2.82 1.03 0.92
C SER A 43 -2.48 1.08 -0.57
N ILE A 44 -3.22 1.91 -1.30
CA ILE A 44 -3.09 2.13 -2.73
C ILE A 44 -2.61 3.56 -2.92
N HIS A 45 -1.46 3.73 -3.56
CA HIS A 45 -0.96 5.04 -3.96
C HIS A 45 -1.21 5.20 -5.47
N GLY A 46 -2.20 6.02 -5.81
CA GLY A 46 -2.57 6.31 -7.19
C GLY A 46 -1.87 7.56 -7.73
N TYR A 47 -1.47 7.52 -9.00
CA TYR A 47 -0.83 8.62 -9.72
C TYR A 47 -1.66 8.95 -10.96
N SER A 48 -2.02 10.23 -11.11
CA SER A 48 -2.77 10.71 -12.25
C SER A 48 -2.05 11.88 -12.90
N ARG A 49 -1.26 11.61 -13.95
CA ARG A 49 -0.47 12.60 -14.69
C ARG A 49 0.36 13.50 -13.76
N ALA A 50 0.91 12.91 -12.70
CA ALA A 50 1.71 13.63 -11.73
C ALA A 50 3.06 14.01 -12.34
N SER A 51 3.61 15.16 -11.96
CA SER A 51 4.85 15.69 -12.51
C SER A 51 6.02 15.42 -11.56
N PHE A 52 7.21 15.27 -12.12
CA PHE A 52 8.44 15.17 -11.33
C PHE A 52 8.97 16.56 -10.98
N SER A 53 9.51 16.69 -9.77
CA SER A 53 10.13 17.92 -9.29
C SER A 53 11.64 17.83 -9.44
N PRO A 54 12.32 18.90 -9.88
CA PRO A 54 13.78 18.91 -9.90
C PRO A 54 14.33 18.86 -8.46
N GLN A 55 15.31 18.00 -8.23
CA GLN A 55 16.02 17.86 -6.97
C GLN A 55 17.51 17.63 -7.27
N MET A 56 18.35 18.62 -6.94
CA MET A 56 19.79 18.58 -7.22
C MET A 56 20.06 18.32 -8.71
N ASN A 57 20.78 17.26 -9.08
CA ASN A 57 21.04 16.89 -10.48
C ASN A 57 20.04 15.84 -11.05
N ALA A 58 18.91 15.60 -10.38
CA ALA A 58 17.89 14.63 -10.75
C ALA A 58 16.48 15.24 -10.82
N TYR A 59 15.54 14.48 -11.35
CA TYR A 59 14.10 14.73 -11.21
C TYR A 59 13.47 13.64 -10.37
N PHE A 60 12.64 14.04 -9.42
CA PHE A 60 12.18 13.20 -8.33
C PHE A 60 10.65 13.26 -8.18
N PHE A 61 10.03 12.11 -7.93
CA PHE A 61 8.63 11.98 -7.56
C PHE A 61 8.46 10.97 -6.43
N HIS A 62 7.77 11.38 -5.35
CA HIS A 62 7.46 10.52 -4.22
C HIS A 62 6.24 9.65 -4.52
N GLY A 63 6.47 8.36 -4.75
CA GLY A 63 5.43 7.39 -5.10
C GLY A 63 4.60 6.88 -3.91
N GLY A 64 5.11 6.96 -2.68
CA GLY A 64 4.38 6.46 -1.52
C GLY A 64 5.31 6.04 -0.40
N SER A 65 4.75 5.86 0.79
CA SER A 65 5.50 5.38 1.95
C SER A 65 4.60 4.61 2.89
N GLU A 66 5.02 3.43 3.31
CA GLU A 66 4.24 2.58 4.22
C GLU A 66 5.11 1.75 5.15
N GLY A 67 4.53 1.43 6.31
CA GLY A 67 5.06 0.38 7.17
C GLY A 67 4.65 -0.98 6.64
N ILE A 68 5.63 -1.82 6.30
CA ILE A 68 5.42 -3.19 5.86
C ILE A 68 6.08 -4.17 6.85
N TYR A 69 5.33 -5.18 7.29
CA TYR A 69 5.85 -6.30 8.04
C TYR A 69 6.48 -7.34 7.11
N ALA A 70 7.50 -8.07 7.58
CA ALA A 70 8.05 -9.20 6.84
C ALA A 70 6.96 -10.23 6.51
N SER A 71 7.07 -10.86 5.34
CA SER A 71 6.20 -11.97 4.96
C SER A 71 6.26 -13.10 6.00
N SER A 72 5.11 -13.64 6.42
CA SER A 72 5.05 -14.83 7.27
C SER A 72 5.17 -16.09 6.43
N VAL A 73 6.00 -17.04 6.87
CA VAL A 73 6.10 -18.37 6.26
C VAL A 73 4.96 -19.23 6.82
N ASP A 74 3.83 -19.29 6.13
CA ASP A 74 2.77 -20.23 6.51
C ASP A 74 3.19 -21.65 6.09
N VAL A 75 3.60 -22.46 7.07
CA VAL A 75 4.11 -23.84 6.89
C VAL A 75 3.00 -24.83 6.52
N ASN A 76 1.71 -24.49 6.63
CA ASN A 76 0.61 -25.41 6.35
C ASN A 76 -0.61 -24.70 5.76
N GLY A 77 -0.64 -24.54 4.44
CA GLY A 77 -1.79 -23.94 3.75
C GLY A 77 -1.83 -24.33 2.28
N SER A 78 -2.45 -25.46 1.99
CA SER A 78 -2.85 -25.90 0.66
C SER A 78 -4.04 -25.08 0.15
N ASP A 79 -3.83 -23.78 -0.08
CA ASP A 79 -4.77 -22.97 -0.86
C ASP A 79 -4.01 -21.85 -1.59
N GLY A 80 -4.17 -21.74 -2.90
CA GLY A 80 -3.34 -20.96 -3.82
C GLY A 80 -3.51 -19.44 -3.74
N GLY A 81 -3.67 -18.90 -2.53
CA GLY A 81 -3.81 -17.46 -2.26
C GLY A 81 -2.64 -16.92 -1.46
N ALA A 82 -2.20 -15.71 -1.80
CA ALA A 82 -1.12 -14.92 -1.18
C ALA A 82 -1.39 -14.54 0.29
N LYS A 83 -1.75 -15.50 1.15
CA LYS A 83 -1.99 -15.33 2.58
C LYS A 83 -0.62 -15.25 3.28
N GLY A 84 -0.45 -14.30 4.19
CA GLY A 84 0.82 -14.11 4.92
C GLY A 84 1.94 -13.37 4.16
N GLN A 85 1.82 -13.17 2.85
CA GLN A 85 2.84 -12.48 2.07
C GLN A 85 2.68 -10.96 2.10
N SER A 86 3.82 -10.27 2.26
CA SER A 86 3.93 -8.82 2.13
C SER A 86 4.56 -8.44 0.81
N PHE A 87 3.97 -7.46 0.13
CA PHE A 87 4.51 -7.01 -1.15
C PHE A 87 4.14 -5.56 -1.48
N ILE A 88 4.92 -5.01 -2.41
CA ILE A 88 4.64 -3.78 -3.13
C ILE A 88 4.45 -4.16 -4.59
N ARG A 89 3.26 -3.92 -5.14
CA ARG A 89 2.91 -4.26 -6.53
C ARG A 89 2.70 -3.00 -7.34
N PHE A 90 3.34 -2.94 -8.49
CA PHE A 90 3.18 -1.89 -9.49
C PHE A 90 2.10 -2.31 -10.47
N GLU A 91 1.04 -1.51 -10.60
CA GLU A 91 -0.08 -1.77 -11.52
C GLU A 91 -0.20 -0.63 -12.53
N SER A 92 -0.01 -0.98 -13.81
CA SER A 92 -0.22 -0.08 -14.96
C SER A 92 0.51 1.26 -14.82
N ILE A 93 1.79 1.21 -14.44
CA ILE A 93 2.61 2.41 -14.32
C ILE A 93 3.10 2.81 -15.72
N THR A 94 2.78 4.04 -16.11
CA THR A 94 3.16 4.63 -17.39
C THR A 94 3.86 5.95 -17.16
N PHE A 95 5.03 6.09 -17.76
CA PHE A 95 5.77 7.34 -17.85
C PHE A 95 5.53 7.94 -19.23
N ARG A 96 5.16 9.21 -19.28
CA ARG A 96 4.95 9.93 -20.53
C ARG A 96 5.88 11.14 -20.60
N ARG A 97 6.85 11.10 -21.53
CA ARG A 97 7.75 12.24 -21.80
C ARG A 97 7.08 13.25 -22.73
N THR A 98 7.70 14.43 -22.88
CA THR A 98 7.17 15.45 -23.78
C THR A 98 7.45 15.11 -25.24
N LYS A 99 6.72 15.74 -26.16
CA LYS A 99 6.91 15.54 -27.61
C LYS A 99 8.29 16.02 -28.06
N GLU A 100 8.76 17.11 -27.47
CA GLU A 100 10.07 17.69 -27.75
C GLU A 100 11.16 16.68 -27.37
N SER A 101 11.07 16.09 -26.17
CA SER A 101 11.96 15.02 -25.71
C SER A 101 11.94 13.80 -26.64
N ALA A 102 10.75 13.38 -27.06
CA ALA A 102 10.60 12.23 -27.96
C ALA A 102 11.19 12.47 -29.37
N SER A 103 11.02 13.68 -29.91
CA SER A 103 11.44 14.02 -31.28
C SER A 103 12.95 14.06 -31.53
N VAL A 104 13.75 14.07 -30.46
CA VAL A 104 15.23 14.06 -30.56
C VAL A 104 15.76 12.67 -30.93
N HIS A 105 14.98 11.62 -30.68
CA HIS A 105 15.40 10.24 -30.85
C HIS A 105 14.87 9.60 -32.12
N ASN A 106 15.62 8.65 -32.67
CA ASN A 106 15.18 7.84 -33.80
C ASN A 106 14.38 6.62 -33.34
N ASP A 107 13.41 6.17 -34.14
CA ASP A 107 12.54 5.02 -33.82
C ASP A 107 13.30 3.70 -33.57
N MET A 108 14.51 3.56 -34.12
CA MET A 108 15.32 2.35 -33.97
C MET A 108 16.10 2.27 -32.64
N GLU A 109 16.24 3.39 -31.92
CA GLU A 109 16.98 3.43 -30.66
C GLU A 109 16.23 2.66 -29.57
N GLN A 110 16.88 1.70 -28.90
CA GLN A 110 16.18 0.83 -27.94
C GLN A 110 16.08 1.43 -26.53
N LYS A 111 16.96 2.39 -26.18
CA LYS A 111 17.05 3.00 -24.85
C LYS A 111 17.28 4.50 -24.98
N THR A 112 16.21 5.27 -24.90
CA THR A 112 16.21 6.72 -25.19
C THR A 112 15.82 7.57 -23.98
N GLY A 113 16.00 7.02 -22.78
CA GLY A 113 15.63 7.66 -21.53
C GLY A 113 15.35 6.62 -20.46
N LEU A 114 15.85 6.85 -19.26
CA LEU A 114 15.74 5.94 -18.12
C LEU A 114 14.95 6.60 -17.00
N VAL A 115 13.92 5.91 -16.51
CA VAL A 115 13.20 6.22 -15.27
C VAL A 115 13.34 5.03 -14.32
N GLU A 116 13.74 5.32 -13.09
CA GLU A 116 14.03 4.32 -12.07
C GLU A 116 13.02 4.41 -10.93
N ALA A 117 12.41 3.28 -10.60
CA ALA A 117 11.64 3.11 -9.38
C ALA A 117 12.55 2.52 -8.30
N LEU A 118 12.71 3.24 -7.19
CA LEU A 118 13.54 2.85 -6.06
C LEU A 118 12.66 2.59 -4.84
N ILE A 119 12.70 1.37 -4.31
CA ILE A 119 12.09 1.02 -3.04
C ILE A 119 13.17 1.00 -1.97
N VAL A 120 12.99 1.85 -0.96
CA VAL A 120 14.03 2.22 0.00
C VAL A 120 13.50 2.00 1.41
N GLU A 121 14.19 1.17 2.20
CA GLU A 121 13.93 1.15 3.65
C GLU A 121 14.45 2.47 4.24
N ILE A 122 13.76 3.03 5.23
CA ILE A 122 14.15 4.30 5.86
C ILE A 122 15.62 4.33 6.34
N LYS A 123 16.15 3.18 6.77
CA LYS A 123 17.54 3.02 7.22
C LYS A 123 18.58 3.08 6.09
N ASP A 124 18.15 2.81 4.86
CA ASP A 124 19.00 2.85 3.67
C ASP A 124 18.88 4.20 2.93
N ARG A 125 18.15 5.19 3.47
CA ARG A 125 17.91 6.47 2.81
C ARG A 125 19.19 7.26 2.54
N ASP A 126 20.16 7.20 3.43
CA ASP A 126 21.47 7.86 3.33
C ASP A 126 22.42 7.21 2.30
N ARG A 127 22.02 6.05 1.76
CA ARG A 127 22.76 5.34 0.70
C ARG A 127 22.40 5.84 -0.70
N ILE A 128 21.35 6.64 -0.85
CA ILE A 128 20.95 7.21 -2.13
C ILE A 128 21.65 8.55 -2.33
N GLY A 129 22.29 8.71 -3.48
CA GLY A 129 23.11 9.87 -3.80
C GLY A 129 24.52 9.82 -3.19
N ALA A 130 25.35 10.74 -3.67
CA ALA A 130 26.77 10.87 -3.35
C ALA A 130 27.03 11.71 -2.08
N GLY A 131 26.02 11.88 -1.21
CA GLY A 131 26.14 12.71 0.01
C GLY A 131 27.32 12.32 0.92
N HIS A 132 27.68 11.05 0.95
CA HIS A 132 28.85 10.56 1.71
C HIS A 132 30.21 10.95 1.11
N LEU A 133 30.24 11.27 -0.18
CA LEU A 133 31.40 11.81 -0.87
C LEU A 133 31.45 13.33 -0.80
N ASN A 134 30.65 13.95 0.10
CA ASN A 134 30.45 15.40 0.20
C ASN A 134 29.94 16.03 -1.11
N SER A 135 29.23 15.26 -1.93
CA SER A 135 28.54 15.76 -3.12
C SER A 135 27.03 15.64 -2.94
N ASP A 136 26.30 16.68 -3.34
CA ASP A 136 24.84 16.69 -3.37
C ASP A 136 24.27 15.99 -4.64
N ASP A 137 25.09 15.25 -5.39
CA ASP A 137 24.66 14.54 -6.59
C ASP A 137 23.80 13.31 -6.25
N LEU A 138 22.57 13.25 -6.77
CA LEU A 138 21.74 12.04 -6.75
C LEU A 138 22.07 11.10 -7.90
N CYS A 139 22.39 11.67 -9.04
CA CYS A 139 22.72 10.95 -10.26
C CYS A 139 24.21 10.64 -10.35
N CYS A 140 24.51 9.49 -10.94
CA CYS A 140 25.87 9.08 -11.26
C CYS A 140 26.47 10.03 -12.28
N THR A 141 27.44 10.84 -11.83
CA THR A 141 28.22 11.72 -12.68
C THR A 141 29.30 10.95 -13.44
N LEU A 142 29.88 11.58 -14.47
CA LEU A 142 30.95 10.97 -15.25
C LEU A 142 32.18 10.62 -14.40
N GLU A 143 32.48 11.42 -13.37
CA GLU A 143 33.59 11.19 -12.45
C GLU A 143 33.36 9.91 -11.63
N LEU A 144 32.19 9.79 -11.00
CA LEU A 144 31.80 8.60 -10.24
C LEU A 144 31.75 7.33 -11.10
N SER A 145 31.36 7.47 -12.38
CA SER A 145 31.33 6.35 -13.31
C SER A 145 32.73 5.89 -13.72
N LYS A 146 33.66 6.84 -13.94
CA LYS A 146 35.08 6.52 -14.24
C LYS A 146 35.78 5.84 -13.07
N GLU A 147 35.41 6.17 -11.84
CA GLU A 147 35.88 5.52 -10.62
C GLU A 147 35.26 4.13 -10.41
N GLY A 148 34.31 3.72 -11.26
CA GLY A 148 33.68 2.40 -11.23
C GLY A 148 32.60 2.27 -10.16
N HIS A 149 32.10 3.37 -9.61
CA HIS A 149 31.07 3.34 -8.57
C HIS A 149 29.66 3.08 -9.13
N CYS A 150 29.35 3.54 -10.34
CA CYS A 150 28.02 3.46 -10.95
C CYS A 150 28.06 3.66 -12.48
N ASN A 151 26.94 3.38 -13.17
CA ASN A 151 26.79 3.72 -14.58
C ASN A 151 26.26 5.14 -14.74
N GLN A 152 26.86 5.91 -15.65
CA GLN A 152 26.44 7.27 -15.94
C GLN A 152 24.95 7.33 -16.30
N GLY A 153 24.22 8.29 -15.70
CA GLY A 153 22.80 8.49 -15.96
C GLY A 153 21.84 7.60 -15.14
N GLU A 154 22.37 6.76 -14.25
CA GLU A 154 21.60 6.07 -13.21
C GLU A 154 21.64 6.85 -11.89
N VAL A 155 20.69 6.60 -10.99
CA VAL A 155 20.73 7.07 -9.61
C VAL A 155 21.89 6.37 -8.87
N PHE A 156 22.72 7.16 -8.20
CA PHE A 156 23.80 6.65 -7.38
C PHE A 156 23.24 5.94 -6.14
N ILE A 157 23.59 4.67 -5.96
CA ILE A 157 23.21 3.88 -4.79
C ILE A 157 24.47 3.27 -4.20
N ARG A 158 24.78 3.61 -2.95
CA ARG A 158 25.93 3.01 -2.24
C ARG A 158 25.67 1.52 -1.99
N PRO A 159 26.55 0.62 -2.44
CA PRO A 159 26.41 -0.80 -2.16
C PRO A 159 26.58 -1.09 -0.66
N ASN A 160 25.85 -2.07 -0.15
CA ASN A 160 25.98 -2.58 1.21
C ASN A 160 26.24 -4.09 1.17
N LYS A 161 27.23 -4.55 1.95
CA LYS A 161 27.57 -5.97 2.08
C LYS A 161 26.48 -6.76 2.80
N ASP A 162 25.77 -6.13 3.73
CA ASP A 162 24.74 -6.80 4.55
C ASP A 162 23.38 -6.91 3.81
N SER A 163 23.15 -6.04 2.82
CA SER A 163 21.91 -5.99 2.05
C SER A 163 22.17 -5.65 0.58
N PRO A 164 22.83 -6.53 -0.20
CA PRO A 164 23.22 -6.22 -1.58
C PRO A 164 22.03 -6.05 -2.54
N LYS A 165 20.85 -6.60 -2.18
CA LYS A 165 19.62 -6.50 -2.97
C LYS A 165 18.78 -5.25 -2.69
N TRP A 166 19.13 -4.46 -1.68
CA TRP A 166 18.38 -3.29 -1.24
C TRP A 166 19.27 -2.02 -1.25
N PRO A 167 18.75 -0.83 -1.59
CA PRO A 167 17.42 -0.53 -2.12
C PRO A 167 17.05 -1.30 -3.40
N ASN A 168 15.78 -1.69 -3.53
CA ASN A 168 15.33 -2.41 -4.72
C ASN A 168 15.15 -1.41 -5.87
N ARG A 169 15.77 -1.70 -7.02
CA ARG A 169 15.80 -0.81 -8.18
C ARG A 169 15.13 -1.49 -9.37
N ILE A 170 14.17 -0.79 -9.97
CA ILE A 170 13.49 -1.23 -11.19
C ILE A 170 13.67 -0.15 -12.26
N GLN A 171 14.26 -0.53 -13.37
CA GLN A 171 14.57 0.37 -14.48
C GLN A 171 13.51 0.24 -15.57
N THR A 172 12.97 1.37 -16.02
CA THR A 172 12.04 1.46 -17.14
C THR A 172 12.64 2.38 -18.19
N PHE A 173 12.75 1.90 -19.43
CA PHE A 173 13.36 2.64 -20.53
C PHE A 173 12.30 3.10 -21.54
N PHE A 174 12.45 4.33 -22.03
CA PHE A 174 11.78 4.77 -23.25
C PHE A 174 12.43 4.10 -24.47
N GLN A 175 11.62 3.82 -25.49
CA GLN A 175 12.04 3.18 -26.73
C GLN A 175 11.80 4.14 -27.90
N GLY A 176 12.82 4.33 -28.74
CA GLY A 176 12.78 5.12 -29.96
C GLY A 176 12.26 6.53 -29.74
N ALA A 177 11.34 6.98 -30.59
CA ALA A 177 10.60 8.22 -30.42
C ALA A 177 9.26 8.04 -29.67
N ALA A 178 9.04 6.91 -28.96
CA ALA A 178 7.79 6.70 -28.24
C ALA A 178 7.61 7.72 -27.10
N GLU A 179 6.44 8.34 -27.00
CA GLU A 179 6.12 9.27 -25.91
C GLU A 179 5.94 8.54 -24.56
N GLU A 180 5.61 7.25 -24.59
CA GLU A 180 5.21 6.48 -23.41
C GLU A 180 6.14 5.29 -23.16
N ALA A 181 6.51 5.11 -21.90
CA ALA A 181 7.20 3.93 -21.40
C ALA A 181 6.36 3.28 -20.32
N ASN A 182 6.02 2.01 -20.53
CA ASN A 182 5.20 1.23 -19.60
C ASN A 182 6.09 0.35 -18.74
N MET A 183 5.92 0.45 -17.43
CA MET A 183 6.48 -0.48 -16.47
C MET A 183 5.49 -1.64 -16.34
N GLY A 184 5.93 -2.83 -16.74
CA GLY A 184 5.13 -4.05 -16.61
C GLY A 184 4.67 -4.29 -15.17
N THR A 185 3.59 -5.07 -15.00
CA THR A 185 3.11 -5.43 -13.66
C THR A 185 4.17 -6.23 -12.94
N GLN A 186 4.70 -5.67 -11.86
CA GLN A 186 5.80 -6.25 -11.08
C GLN A 186 5.43 -6.25 -9.60
N THR A 187 5.85 -7.29 -8.90
CA THR A 187 5.61 -7.45 -7.46
C THR A 187 6.95 -7.63 -6.76
N VAL A 188 7.22 -6.78 -5.77
CA VAL A 188 8.39 -6.86 -4.92
C VAL A 188 7.95 -7.37 -3.56
N TYR A 189 8.39 -8.58 -3.20
CA TYR A 189 8.12 -9.18 -1.91
C TYR A 189 9.02 -8.57 -0.83
N VAL A 190 8.44 -8.33 0.34
CA VAL A 190 9.14 -7.73 1.48
C VAL A 190 9.49 -8.82 2.49
N GLU A 191 10.79 -8.98 2.71
CA GLU A 191 11.38 -9.99 3.60
C GLU A 191 11.68 -9.46 5.01
N LYS A 192 11.78 -8.13 5.17
CA LYS A 192 12.13 -7.48 6.44
C LYS A 192 11.04 -6.49 6.86
N THR A 193 10.72 -6.48 8.15
CA THR A 193 9.80 -5.47 8.70
C THR A 193 10.47 -4.11 8.72
N GLY A 194 9.84 -3.11 8.14
CA GLY A 194 10.39 -1.76 8.06
C GLY A 194 9.42 -0.71 7.52
N MET A 195 9.89 0.54 7.53
CA MET A 195 9.23 1.64 6.82
C MET A 195 9.88 1.76 5.45
N TYR A 196 9.08 1.59 4.40
CA TYR A 196 9.52 1.62 3.01
C TYR A 196 9.00 2.86 2.30
N TYR A 197 9.84 3.46 1.48
CA TYR A 197 9.54 4.58 0.60
C TYR A 197 9.69 4.14 -0.84
N LEU A 198 8.82 4.62 -1.71
CA LEU A 198 8.93 4.45 -3.15
C LEU A 198 9.23 5.80 -3.80
N TYR A 199 10.33 5.86 -4.54
CA TYR A 199 10.71 7.02 -5.33
C TYR A 199 10.75 6.66 -6.80
N PHE A 200 10.22 7.53 -7.65
CA PHE A 200 10.46 7.50 -9.07
C PHE A 200 11.44 8.63 -9.41
N MET A 201 12.52 8.30 -10.10
CA MET A 201 13.60 9.22 -10.37
C MET A 201 14.14 9.06 -11.77
N PHE A 202 14.61 10.14 -12.37
CA PHE A 202 15.40 10.09 -13.59
C PHE A 202 16.49 11.16 -13.58
N CYS A 203 17.59 10.85 -14.25
CA CYS A 203 18.79 11.69 -14.30
C CYS A 203 18.98 12.42 -15.62
N ASP A 204 18.20 12.05 -16.64
CA ASP A 204 18.30 12.65 -17.96
C ASP A 204 17.56 14.00 -18.02
N PRO A 205 18.26 15.12 -18.25
CA PRO A 205 17.61 16.42 -18.38
C PRO A 205 16.68 16.51 -19.60
N GLN A 206 16.85 15.66 -20.62
CA GLN A 206 15.99 15.63 -21.80
C GLN A 206 14.59 15.11 -21.47
N LEU A 207 14.41 14.36 -20.37
CA LEU A 207 13.12 13.87 -19.90
C LEU A 207 12.36 14.90 -19.05
N LYS A 208 12.83 16.15 -18.98
CA LYS A 208 12.14 17.23 -18.26
C LYS A 208 10.70 17.38 -18.75
N GLY A 209 9.76 17.41 -17.81
CA GLY A 209 8.33 17.47 -18.12
C GLY A 209 7.64 16.11 -18.26
N THR A 210 8.38 15.01 -18.02
CA THR A 210 7.78 13.67 -17.92
C THR A 210 6.72 13.61 -16.83
N ARG A 211 5.63 12.89 -17.10
CA ARG A 211 4.53 12.66 -16.17
C ARG A 211 4.34 11.18 -15.90
N ILE A 212 3.94 10.84 -14.68
CA ILE A 212 3.64 9.47 -14.25
C ILE A 212 2.13 9.28 -14.07
N SER A 213 1.63 8.12 -14.50
CA SER A 213 0.27 7.64 -14.22
C SER A 213 0.30 6.17 -13.83
N GLY A 214 -0.73 5.71 -13.10
CA GLY A 214 -0.86 4.32 -12.65
C GLY A 214 -1.07 4.24 -11.15
N LYS A 215 -0.78 3.10 -10.52
CA LYS A 215 -0.89 2.96 -9.06
C LYS A 215 0.05 1.89 -8.51
N THR A 216 0.33 2.00 -7.21
CA THR A 216 1.01 0.93 -6.46
C THR A 216 0.13 0.43 -5.33
N VAL A 217 0.17 -0.89 -5.10
CA VAL A 217 -0.60 -1.58 -4.07
C VAL A 217 0.36 -2.17 -3.04
N TRP A 218 0.15 -1.82 -1.79
CA TRP A 218 1.01 -2.20 -0.68
C TRP A 218 0.24 -3.14 0.24
N LYS A 219 0.74 -4.35 0.45
CA LYS A 219 0.09 -5.40 1.23
C LYS A 219 0.99 -5.87 2.38
N ASN A 220 0.37 -6.04 3.55
CA ASN A 220 0.94 -6.65 4.74
C ASN A 220 0.47 -8.10 4.93
N PRO A 221 1.09 -8.90 5.82
CA PRO A 221 0.72 -10.30 6.04
C PRO A 221 -0.72 -10.42 6.54
N GLY A 222 -1.12 -9.50 7.43
CA GLY A 222 -2.47 -9.36 7.98
C GLY A 222 -3.48 -8.71 7.03
N GLY A 223 -3.11 -8.48 5.76
CA GLY A 223 -3.98 -7.91 4.75
C GLY A 223 -3.55 -6.53 4.28
N TYR A 224 -4.53 -5.74 3.88
CA TYR A 224 -4.35 -4.52 3.08
C TYR A 224 -4.20 -3.24 3.91
N LEU A 225 -4.28 -3.38 5.22
CA LEU A 225 -4.19 -2.26 6.15
C LEU A 225 -2.74 -1.72 6.23
N PRO A 226 -2.58 -0.38 6.20
CA PRO A 226 -1.30 0.27 6.46
C PRO A 226 -0.69 -0.24 7.77
N GLY A 227 0.55 -0.75 7.74
CA GLY A 227 1.19 -1.33 8.92
C GLY A 227 1.37 -0.29 10.04
N LYS A 228 1.51 0.99 9.69
CA LYS A 228 1.56 2.12 10.64
C LYS A 228 0.32 2.22 11.54
N MET A 229 -0.83 1.77 11.05
CA MET A 229 -2.10 1.83 11.78
C MET A 229 -2.42 0.54 12.53
N ALA A 230 -1.65 -0.54 12.33
CA ALA A 230 -1.92 -1.84 12.93
C ALA A 230 -1.92 -1.77 14.48
N THR A 231 -0.96 -1.05 15.07
CA THR A 231 -0.88 -0.91 16.54
C THR A 231 -2.07 -0.15 17.14
N LEU A 232 -2.65 0.79 16.39
CA LEU A 232 -3.81 1.58 16.85
C LEU A 232 -5.10 0.75 16.92
N MET A 233 -5.18 -0.38 16.21
CA MET A 233 -6.36 -1.24 16.25
C MET A 233 -6.67 -1.75 17.66
N ILE A 234 -5.62 -2.09 18.42
CA ILE A 234 -5.77 -2.55 19.81
C ILE A 234 -6.35 -1.43 20.68
N PHE A 235 -5.85 -0.20 20.53
CA PHE A 235 -6.36 0.96 21.25
C PHE A 235 -7.84 1.22 20.95
N TYR A 236 -8.23 1.24 19.67
CA TYR A 236 -9.62 1.42 19.28
C TYR A 236 -10.53 0.28 19.76
N GLY A 237 -10.01 -0.96 19.80
CA GLY A 237 -10.71 -2.10 20.38
C GLY A 237 -11.03 -1.90 21.87
N PHE A 238 -10.04 -1.48 22.66
CA PHE A 238 -10.25 -1.18 24.08
C PHE A 238 -11.20 -0.01 24.30
N MET A 239 -11.06 1.07 23.54
CA MET A 239 -11.95 2.24 23.64
C MET A 239 -13.40 1.85 23.29
N SER A 240 -13.60 1.08 22.22
CA SER A 240 -14.92 0.57 21.84
C SER A 240 -15.55 -0.28 22.95
N LEU A 241 -14.76 -1.20 23.55
CA LEU A 241 -15.23 -2.02 24.67
C LEU A 241 -15.60 -1.17 25.89
N ALA A 242 -14.82 -0.13 26.20
CA ALA A 242 -15.12 0.80 27.28
C ALA A 242 -16.42 1.57 27.05
N TYR A 243 -16.66 2.06 25.82
CA TYR A 243 -17.92 2.70 25.45
C TYR A 243 -19.11 1.75 25.52
N LEU A 244 -18.96 0.49 25.10
CA LEU A 244 -20.00 -0.53 25.24
C LEU A 244 -20.33 -0.80 26.72
N ALA A 245 -19.31 -0.89 27.59
CA ALA A 245 -19.52 -1.06 29.03
C ALA A 245 -20.23 0.15 29.65
N LEU A 246 -19.83 1.37 29.32
CA LEU A 246 -20.50 2.59 29.77
C LEU A 246 -21.95 2.66 29.28
N GLY A 247 -22.20 2.31 28.01
CA GLY A 247 -23.55 2.24 27.46
C GLY A 247 -24.42 1.20 28.17
N LEU A 248 -23.86 0.04 28.51
CA LEU A 248 -24.55 -1.00 29.29
C LEU A 248 -24.88 -0.54 30.71
N ILE A 249 -23.91 0.08 31.41
CA ILE A 249 -24.12 0.62 32.76
C ILE A 249 -25.21 1.69 32.73
N TRP A 250 -25.15 2.62 31.77
CA TRP A 250 -26.15 3.66 31.59
C TRP A 250 -27.54 3.08 31.34
N PHE A 251 -27.64 2.04 30.50
CA PHE A 251 -28.89 1.34 30.24
C PHE A 251 -29.45 0.67 31.50
N LEU A 252 -28.61 -0.01 32.29
CA LEU A 252 -29.04 -0.65 33.54
C LEU A 252 -29.46 0.35 34.63
N GLN A 253 -28.92 1.56 34.62
CA GLN A 253 -29.22 2.60 35.62
C GLN A 253 -30.48 3.41 35.30
N PHE A 254 -30.77 3.67 34.02
CA PHE A 254 -31.78 4.67 33.62
C PHE A 254 -32.94 4.12 32.76
N VAL A 255 -33.01 2.81 32.48
CA VAL A 255 -34.09 2.17 31.70
C VAL A 255 -34.84 1.12 32.51
#